data_AF-A0A4Y2QRI4-F1
#
_entry.id   AF-A0A4Y2QRI4-F1
#
_cell.length_a   1.000
_cell.length_b   1.000
_cell.length_c   1.000
_cell.angle_alpha   90.00
_cell.angle_beta   90.00
_cell.angle_gamma   90.00
#
_symmetry.space_group_name_H-M   'P 1'
#
loop_
_entity.id
_entity.type
_entity.pdbx_description
1 polymer ?
#
loop_
_entity_poly.entity_id
_entity_poly.type
_entity_poly.pdbx_seq_one_letter_code
_entity_poly.pdbx_strand_id
1 'polypeptide(L)'
;MISEAEEECFKEFLLRITQKNSFGKIKNVIKDKKSEIKIDQILKEDGELTRDYKESRDFILRKHFPLIDDHYELTEDELPDVEEYEFTKHEIENSIKGMKRGGAPGYDGWTIELVEECYFTDSEWFTQVLNTCFRYGFFPENWKTAEVILIPKEGKDLKDYKSYRPICHLGKDLRQINCE
;
A
#
# COMPACT_ATOMS: atom_id res chain seq x y z
N MET A 1 -12.30 11.81 -27.94
CA MET A 1 -11.60 11.18 -29.08
C MET A 1 -10.19 10.68 -28.73
N ILE A 2 -9.33 11.44 -28.02
CA ILE A 2 -8.01 10.91 -27.59
C ILE A 2 -8.16 9.88 -26.45
N SER A 3 -9.05 10.12 -25.48
CA SER A 3 -9.28 9.21 -24.34
C SER A 3 -9.82 7.83 -24.76
N GLU A 4 -10.70 7.77 -25.75
CA GLU A 4 -11.25 6.50 -26.27
C GLU A 4 -10.17 5.70 -26.99
N ALA A 5 -9.33 6.34 -27.80
CA ALA A 5 -8.24 5.65 -28.51
C ALA A 5 -7.16 5.15 -27.55
N GLU A 6 -6.86 5.90 -26.48
CA GLU A 6 -5.94 5.49 -25.41
C GLU A 6 -6.52 4.33 -24.58
N GLU A 7 -7.81 4.36 -24.28
CA GLU A 7 -8.52 3.28 -23.59
C GLU A 7 -8.57 2.00 -24.44
N GLU A 8 -8.84 2.13 -25.74
CA GLU A 8 -8.86 1.01 -26.69
C GLU A 8 -7.46 0.38 -26.82
N CYS A 9 -6.41 1.21 -26.92
CA CYS A 9 -5.03 0.76 -27.02
C CYS A 9 -4.58 0.06 -25.73
N PHE A 10 -4.99 0.56 -24.56
CA PHE A 10 -4.70 -0.07 -23.28
C PHE A 10 -5.45 -1.40 -23.10
N LYS A 11 -6.71 -1.48 -23.55
CA LYS A 11 -7.48 -2.73 -23.60
C LYS A 11 -6.81 -3.77 -24.51
N GLU A 12 -6.37 -3.37 -25.69
CA GLU A 12 -5.65 -4.25 -26.63
C GLU A 12 -4.29 -4.71 -26.10
N PHE A 13 -3.57 -3.83 -25.42
CA PHE A 13 -2.32 -4.16 -24.75
C PHE A 13 -2.54 -5.20 -23.64
N LEU A 14 -3.54 -4.99 -22.77
CA LEU A 14 -3.91 -5.94 -21.72
C LEU A 14 -4.38 -7.27 -22.32
N LEU A 15 -5.17 -7.24 -23.40
CA LEU A 15 -5.63 -8.44 -24.12
C LEU A 15 -4.46 -9.26 -24.64
N ARG A 16 -3.49 -8.62 -25.28
CA ARG A 16 -2.28 -9.26 -25.83
C ARG A 16 -1.40 -9.88 -24.74
N ILE A 17 -1.30 -9.25 -23.57
CA ILE A 17 -0.63 -9.83 -22.40
C ILE A 17 -1.45 -11.01 -21.85
N THR A 18 -2.78 -10.88 -21.80
CA THR A 18 -3.65 -11.93 -21.25
C THR A 18 -3.76 -13.19 -22.11
N GLN A 19 -3.51 -13.10 -23.41
CA GLN A 19 -3.49 -14.27 -24.31
C GLN A 19 -2.15 -15.03 -24.27
N LYS A 20 -1.04 -14.36 -23.92
CA LYS A 20 0.28 -14.98 -23.83
C LYS A 20 0.54 -15.66 -22.48
N ASN A 21 -0.08 -15.16 -21.41
CA ASN A 21 0.04 -15.73 -20.08
C ASN A 21 -1.28 -16.39 -19.66
N SER A 22 -1.22 -17.18 -18.60
CA SER A 22 -2.36 -17.89 -17.99
C SER A 22 -3.51 -16.99 -17.49
N PHE A 23 -3.42 -15.68 -17.73
CA PHE A 23 -4.38 -14.61 -17.51
C PHE A 23 -5.72 -14.74 -18.23
N GLY A 24 -5.85 -15.58 -19.27
CA GLY A 24 -7.17 -15.94 -19.83
C GLY A 24 -8.11 -16.52 -18.76
N LYS A 25 -7.55 -17.23 -17.76
CA LYS A 25 -8.29 -17.68 -16.58
C LYS A 25 -8.66 -16.50 -15.67
N ILE A 26 -7.74 -15.55 -15.46
CA ILE A 26 -7.95 -14.34 -14.66
C ILE A 26 -9.08 -13.46 -15.24
N LYS A 27 -9.23 -13.40 -16.56
CA LYS A 27 -10.32 -12.64 -17.21
C LYS A 27 -11.70 -13.25 -16.97
N ASN A 28 -11.79 -14.59 -16.94
CA ASN A 28 -13.02 -15.29 -16.60
C ASN A 28 -13.32 -15.20 -15.10
N VAL A 29 -12.28 -15.28 -14.28
CA VAL A 29 -12.27 -15.00 -12.84
C VAL A 29 -12.81 -13.60 -12.55
N ILE A 30 -12.33 -12.54 -13.20
CA ILE A 30 -12.85 -11.16 -12.98
C ILE A 30 -14.30 -11.00 -13.47
N LYS A 31 -14.71 -11.73 -14.52
CA LYS A 31 -16.11 -11.74 -14.99
C LYS A 31 -17.05 -12.48 -14.02
N ASP A 32 -16.57 -13.55 -13.41
CA ASP A 32 -17.24 -14.23 -12.32
C ASP A 32 -16.94 -13.49 -11.02
N LYS A 33 -17.84 -12.60 -10.56
CA LYS A 33 -17.79 -11.84 -9.28
C LYS A 33 -17.58 -12.69 -7.99
N LYS A 34 -17.14 -13.95 -8.09
CA LYS A 34 -17.01 -14.99 -7.06
C LYS A 34 -15.70 -15.78 -7.11
N SER A 35 -14.75 -15.46 -7.96
CA SER A 35 -13.46 -16.12 -7.92
C SER A 35 -12.60 -15.48 -6.83
N GLU A 36 -12.88 -15.87 -5.59
CA GLU A 36 -11.99 -15.63 -4.46
C GLU A 36 -10.56 -15.98 -4.91
N ILE A 37 -9.63 -15.05 -4.76
CA ILE A 37 -8.20 -15.35 -4.87
C ILE A 37 -7.92 -16.31 -3.71
N LYS A 38 -8.03 -17.62 -3.99
CA LYS A 38 -7.84 -18.66 -2.98
C LYS A 38 -6.34 -18.77 -2.72
N ILE A 39 -5.96 -18.38 -1.51
CA ILE A 39 -4.64 -18.67 -0.96
C ILE A 39 -4.60 -20.17 -0.70
N ASP A 40 -3.57 -20.84 -1.20
CA ASP A 40 -3.36 -22.26 -0.95
C ASP A 40 -2.96 -22.53 0.51
N GLN A 41 -3.02 -23.78 0.94
CA GLN A 41 -2.45 -24.18 2.22
C GLN A 41 -0.92 -24.02 2.18
N ILE A 42 -0.38 -23.31 3.17
CA ILE A 42 1.02 -22.93 3.25
C ILE A 42 1.77 -23.96 4.07
N LEU A 43 2.95 -24.37 3.57
CA LEU A 43 3.85 -25.25 4.28
C LEU A 43 4.62 -24.44 5.33
N LYS A 44 4.43 -24.81 6.60
CA LYS A 44 5.13 -24.24 7.74
C LYS A 44 6.54 -24.84 7.88
N GLU A 45 7.34 -24.24 8.76
CA GLU A 45 8.71 -24.68 9.04
C GLU A 45 8.78 -26.05 9.75
N ASP A 46 7.73 -26.42 10.47
CA ASP A 46 7.56 -27.73 11.12
C ASP A 46 7.16 -28.85 10.13
N GLY A 47 6.93 -28.51 8.85
CA GLY A 47 6.47 -29.44 7.82
C GLY A 47 4.96 -29.63 7.77
N GLU A 48 4.19 -28.98 8.66
CA GLU A 48 2.72 -29.02 8.61
C GLU A 48 2.16 -28.02 7.61
N LEU A 49 0.96 -28.32 7.09
CA LEU A 49 0.19 -27.38 6.28
C LEU A 49 -0.73 -26.55 7.17
N THR A 50 -0.94 -25.29 6.82
CA THR A 50 -2.01 -24.47 7.40
C THR A 50 -3.38 -25.10 7.12
N ARG A 51 -4.31 -24.96 8.08
CA ARG A 51 -5.58 -25.69 8.06
C ARG A 51 -6.62 -25.00 7.20
N ASP A 52 -6.66 -23.66 7.27
CA ASP A 52 -7.66 -22.85 6.59
C ASP A 52 -7.06 -21.58 5.98
N TYR A 53 -7.90 -20.87 5.22
CA TYR A 53 -7.53 -19.62 4.56
C TYR A 53 -7.04 -18.56 5.54
N LYS A 54 -7.66 -18.46 6.72
CA LYS A 54 -7.32 -17.45 7.73
C LYS A 54 -5.92 -17.71 8.26
N GLU A 55 -5.60 -18.96 8.58
CA GLU A 55 -4.29 -19.39 9.04
C GLU A 55 -3.22 -19.19 7.95
N SER A 56 -3.50 -19.56 6.70
CA SER A 56 -2.61 -19.27 5.56
C SER A 56 -2.33 -17.78 5.42
N ARG A 57 -3.38 -16.96 5.41
CA ARG A 57 -3.29 -15.50 5.29
C ARG A 57 -2.45 -14.91 6.42
N ASP A 58 -2.80 -15.24 7.67
CA ASP A 58 -2.13 -14.68 8.86
C ASP A 58 -0.66 -15.13 8.92
N PHE A 59 -0.37 -16.36 8.49
CA PHE A 59 1.00 -16.86 8.39
C PHE A 59 1.82 -16.09 7.34
N ILE A 60 1.27 -15.91 6.12
CA ILE A 60 1.94 -15.13 5.06
C ILE A 60 2.18 -13.70 5.53
N LEU A 61 1.16 -13.05 6.10
CA LEU A 61 1.27 -11.68 6.61
C LEU A 61 2.35 -11.56 7.69
N ARG A 62 2.36 -12.45 8.68
CA ARG A 62 3.35 -12.41 9.76
C ARG A 62 4.78 -12.66 9.27
N LYS A 63 4.98 -13.44 8.21
CA LYS A 63 6.30 -13.65 7.61
C LYS A 63 6.77 -12.46 6.76
N HIS A 64 5.84 -11.70 6.16
CA HIS A 64 6.17 -10.49 5.40
C HIS A 64 6.28 -9.23 6.27
N PHE A 65 5.49 -9.16 7.34
CA PHE A 65 5.40 -8.05 8.28
C PHE A 65 5.55 -8.64 9.69
N PRO A 66 6.79 -8.92 10.13
CA PRO A 66 7.03 -9.43 11.47
C PRO A 66 6.50 -8.43 12.49
N LEU A 67 5.72 -8.91 13.46
CA LEU A 67 5.30 -8.10 14.59
C LEU A 67 6.55 -7.70 15.38
N ILE A 68 6.76 -6.40 15.52
CA ILE A 68 7.70 -5.86 16.50
C ILE A 68 6.97 -5.85 17.83
N ASP A 69 7.65 -6.25 18.90
CA ASP A 69 7.08 -6.19 20.25
C ASP A 69 6.79 -4.73 20.61
N ASP A 70 5.60 -4.43 21.11
CA ASP A 70 5.21 -3.08 21.55
C ASP A 70 6.07 -2.62 22.75
N HIS A 71 6.81 -3.54 23.39
CA HIS A 71 7.79 -3.27 24.43
C HIS A 71 9.20 -2.94 23.92
N TYR A 72 9.38 -2.76 22.60
CA TYR A 72 10.65 -2.29 22.03
C TYR A 72 10.85 -0.81 22.37
N GLU A 73 11.39 -0.54 23.56
CA GLU A 73 11.85 0.78 23.97
C GLU A 73 13.24 1.02 23.37
N LEU A 74 13.34 1.88 22.36
CA LEU A 74 14.61 2.45 21.94
C LEU A 74 15.18 3.27 23.11
N THR A 75 16.41 2.98 23.52
CA THR A 75 17.10 3.83 24.49
C THR A 75 17.51 5.15 23.80
N GLU A 76 17.62 6.25 24.57
CA GLU A 76 18.09 7.54 24.02
C GLU A 76 19.43 7.40 23.28
N ASP A 77 20.28 6.46 23.69
CA ASP A 77 21.58 6.17 23.06
C ASP A 77 21.47 5.44 21.70
N GLU A 78 20.33 4.81 21.39
CA GLU A 78 20.08 4.10 20.13
C GLU A 78 19.35 4.97 19.09
N LEU A 79 18.80 6.11 19.52
CA LEU A 79 18.21 7.08 18.62
C LEU A 79 19.33 7.80 17.85
N PRO A 80 19.28 7.88 16.52
CA PRO A 80 20.20 8.75 15.79
C PRO A 80 20.06 10.19 16.30
N ASP A 81 21.14 10.96 16.29
CA ASP A 81 21.08 12.42 16.46
C ASP A 81 20.21 12.98 15.33
N VAL A 82 18.91 13.11 15.58
CA VAL A 82 17.97 13.69 14.62
C VAL A 82 18.18 15.21 14.69
N GLU A 83 18.80 15.79 13.67
CA GLU A 83 18.73 17.25 13.49
C GLU A 83 17.25 17.66 13.55
N GLU A 84 16.94 18.70 14.32
CA GLU A 84 15.58 19.26 14.36
C GLU A 84 15.17 19.71 12.95
N TYR A 85 14.49 18.82 12.25
CA TYR A 85 13.99 19.06 10.90
C TYR A 85 12.50 19.38 10.97
N GLU A 86 12.12 20.47 10.33
CA GLU A 86 10.73 20.88 10.15
C GLU A 86 10.49 21.07 8.65
N PHE A 87 9.40 20.49 8.16
CA PHE A 87 8.95 20.69 6.79
C PHE A 87 8.57 22.16 6.58
N THR A 88 9.13 22.76 5.54
CA THR A 88 8.71 24.07 5.06
C THR A 88 7.42 23.96 4.23
N LYS A 89 6.65 25.05 4.19
CA LYS A 89 5.50 25.16 3.28
C LYS A 89 5.87 24.86 1.82
N HIS A 90 7.07 25.29 1.41
CA HIS A 90 7.52 25.08 0.03
C HIS A 90 7.75 23.60 -0.28
N GLU A 91 8.37 22.84 0.63
CA GLU A 91 8.56 21.39 0.48
C GLU A 91 7.22 20.64 0.45
N ILE A 92 6.29 21.02 1.34
CA ILE A 92 4.94 20.43 1.39
C ILE A 92 4.18 20.73 0.10
N GLU A 93 4.19 21.97 -0.35
CA GLU A 93 3.50 22.38 -1.57
C GLU A 93 4.06 21.66 -2.82
N ASN A 94 5.39 21.59 -2.93
CA ASN A 94 6.04 20.87 -4.02
C ASN A 94 5.68 19.37 -3.98
N SER A 95 5.66 18.78 -2.79
CA SER A 95 5.24 17.39 -2.58
C SER A 95 3.81 17.16 -3.07
N ILE A 96 2.86 18.00 -2.64
CA ILE A 96 1.44 17.90 -3.03
C ILE A 96 1.30 18.05 -4.56
N LYS A 97 1.96 19.04 -5.16
CA LYS A 97 1.92 19.28 -6.61
C LYS A 97 2.57 18.16 -7.43
N GLY A 98 3.55 17.45 -6.86
CA GLY A 98 4.21 16.30 -7.47
C GLY A 98 3.34 15.04 -7.49
N MET A 99 2.27 14.98 -6.69
CA MET A 99 1.39 13.81 -6.61
C MET A 99 0.51 13.68 -7.86
N LYS A 100 0.37 12.44 -8.35
CA LYS A 100 -0.47 12.14 -9.51
C LYS A 100 -1.96 12.26 -9.16
N ARG A 101 -2.65 13.22 -9.79
CA ARG A 101 -4.10 13.43 -9.70
C ARG A 101 -4.91 12.31 -10.34
N GLY A 102 -6.18 12.20 -9.95
CA GLY A 102 -7.13 11.23 -10.52
C GLY A 102 -6.83 9.76 -10.20
N GLY A 103 -5.94 9.48 -9.24
CA GLY A 103 -5.75 8.15 -8.71
C GLY A 103 -6.89 7.75 -7.76
N ALA A 104 -7.16 6.45 -7.62
CA ALA A 104 -8.16 5.95 -6.66
C ALA A 104 -7.91 6.47 -5.23
N PRO A 105 -8.93 6.85 -4.44
CA PRO A 105 -8.73 7.34 -3.08
C PRO A 105 -7.96 6.35 -2.21
N GLY A 106 -7.38 6.84 -1.12
CA GLY A 106 -6.91 5.99 -0.03
C GLY A 106 -8.07 5.17 0.54
N TYR A 107 -7.76 4.17 1.37
CA TYR A 107 -8.81 3.42 2.07
C TYR A 107 -9.66 4.33 3.00
N ASP A 108 -9.05 5.41 3.48
CA ASP A 108 -9.65 6.53 4.21
C ASP A 108 -10.63 7.40 3.38
N GLY A 109 -10.69 7.20 2.05
CA GLY A 109 -11.52 8.00 1.15
C GLY A 109 -10.87 9.30 0.69
N TRP A 110 -9.66 9.62 1.14
CA TRP A 110 -8.98 10.85 0.76
C TRP A 110 -8.40 10.76 -0.64
N THR A 111 -8.59 11.83 -1.40
CA THR A 111 -7.98 12.01 -2.72
C THR A 111 -6.87 13.06 -2.64
N ILE A 112 -5.98 13.06 -3.63
CA ILE A 112 -4.93 14.07 -3.71
C ILE A 112 -5.52 15.48 -3.83
N GLU A 113 -6.65 15.59 -4.54
CA GLU A 113 -7.38 16.84 -4.67
C GLU A 113 -7.93 17.33 -3.33
N LEU A 114 -8.39 16.43 -2.45
CA LEU A 114 -8.84 16.80 -1.12
C LEU A 114 -7.66 17.29 -0.26
N VAL A 115 -6.53 16.59 -0.29
CA VAL A 115 -5.30 17.00 0.42
C VAL A 115 -4.83 18.37 -0.05
N GLU A 116 -4.83 18.59 -1.37
CA GLU A 116 -4.48 19.86 -2.00
C GLU A 116 -5.39 21.00 -1.54
N GLU A 117 -6.71 20.79 -1.56
CA GLU A 117 -7.69 21.78 -1.08
C GLU A 117 -7.52 22.09 0.42
N CYS A 118 -7.27 21.08 1.26
CA CYS A 118 -6.97 21.28 2.67
C CYS A 118 -5.72 22.15 2.88
N TYR A 119 -4.65 21.86 2.15
CA TYR A 119 -3.42 22.65 2.23
C TYR A 119 -3.61 24.10 1.76
N PHE A 120 -4.31 24.33 0.64
CA PHE A 120 -4.52 25.70 0.15
C PHE A 120 -5.56 26.48 0.95
N THR A 121 -6.45 25.81 1.67
CA THR A 121 -7.40 26.46 2.60
C THR A 121 -6.66 27.08 3.78
N ASP A 122 -5.73 26.34 4.40
CA ASP A 122 -4.89 26.86 5.49
C ASP A 122 -3.52 26.17 5.52
N SER A 123 -2.59 26.71 4.75
CA SER A 123 -1.23 26.17 4.64
C SER A 123 -0.43 26.28 5.93
N GLU A 124 -0.72 27.28 6.77
CA GLU A 124 -0.04 27.44 8.05
C GLU A 124 -0.44 26.32 9.00
N TRP A 125 -1.75 26.14 9.19
CA TRP A 125 -2.27 25.07 10.03
C TRP A 125 -1.83 23.69 9.52
N PHE A 126 -1.90 23.45 8.20
CA PHE A 126 -1.51 22.17 7.62
C PHE A 126 -0.04 21.84 7.88
N THR A 127 0.87 22.80 7.68
CA THR A 127 2.30 22.62 7.99
C THR A 127 2.54 22.38 9.47
N GLN A 128 1.85 23.11 10.37
CA GLN A 128 1.98 22.90 11.81
C GLN A 128 1.54 21.49 12.22
N VAL A 129 0.45 20.97 11.65
CA VAL A 129 0.00 19.60 11.91
C VAL A 129 1.06 18.59 11.47
N LEU A 130 1.61 18.74 10.25
CA LEU A 130 2.66 17.84 9.75
C LEU A 130 3.91 17.83 10.64
N ASN A 131 4.42 19.02 11.00
CA ASN A 131 5.61 19.14 11.83
C ASN A 131 5.35 18.65 13.26
N THR A 132 4.15 18.82 13.80
CA THR A 132 3.78 18.27 15.11
C THR A 132 3.75 16.74 15.06
N CYS A 133 3.14 16.15 14.04
CA CYS A 133 3.13 14.70 13.84
C CYS A 133 4.57 14.16 13.70
N PHE A 134 5.42 14.84 12.93
CA PHE A 134 6.81 14.46 12.72
C PHE A 134 7.64 14.56 14.00
N ARG A 135 7.59 15.70 14.70
CA ARG A 135 8.36 15.96 15.93
C ARG A 135 8.03 14.98 17.05
N TYR A 136 6.75 14.64 17.22
CA TYR A 136 6.31 13.78 18.34
C TYR A 136 6.04 12.33 17.95
N GLY A 137 6.17 11.97 16.66
CA GLY A 137 5.83 10.64 16.17
C GLY A 137 4.35 10.27 16.29
N PHE A 138 3.46 11.23 16.54
CA PHE A 138 2.03 10.99 16.69
C PHE A 138 1.31 11.15 15.35
N PHE A 139 0.91 10.04 14.76
CA PHE A 139 0.16 10.01 13.51
C PHE A 139 -1.26 9.46 13.71
N PRO A 140 -2.26 9.99 12.99
CA PRO A 140 -3.61 9.43 12.98
C PRO A 140 -3.61 7.92 12.67
N GLU A 141 -4.49 7.17 13.32
CA GLU A 141 -4.57 5.71 13.15
C GLU A 141 -4.85 5.29 11.71
N ASN A 142 -5.65 6.09 11.00
CA ASN A 142 -5.98 5.84 9.60
C ASN A 142 -4.76 5.93 8.67
N TRP A 143 -3.73 6.70 9.04
CA TRP A 143 -2.48 6.79 8.26
C TRP A 143 -1.60 5.56 8.42
N LYS A 144 -1.73 4.88 9.56
CA LYS A 144 -0.98 3.67 9.91
C LYS A 144 -1.71 2.39 9.47
N THR A 145 -2.96 2.52 9.02
CA THR A 145 -3.78 1.39 8.58
C THR A 145 -3.61 1.16 7.08
N ALA A 146 -3.40 -0.10 6.69
CA ALA A 146 -3.28 -0.51 5.29
C ALA A 146 -4.20 -1.70 4.99
N GLU A 147 -4.84 -1.67 3.83
CA GLU A 147 -5.45 -2.88 3.27
C GLU A 147 -4.39 -3.69 2.51
N VAL A 148 -4.17 -4.94 2.91
CA VAL A 148 -3.15 -5.79 2.29
C VAL A 148 -3.80 -6.80 1.36
N ILE A 149 -3.43 -6.73 0.08
CA ILE A 149 -3.84 -7.70 -0.95
C ILE A 149 -2.65 -8.61 -1.23
N LEU A 150 -2.85 -9.93 -1.10
CA LEU A 150 -1.84 -10.94 -1.41
C LEU A 150 -1.98 -11.41 -2.85
N ILE A 151 -0.98 -11.12 -3.70
CA ILE A 151 -0.98 -11.49 -5.12
C ILE A 151 -0.03 -12.66 -5.37
N PRO A 152 -0.51 -13.80 -5.90
CA PRO A 152 0.36 -14.93 -6.23
C PRO A 152 1.32 -14.59 -7.38
N LYS A 153 2.57 -15.06 -7.26
CA LYS A 153 3.59 -14.98 -8.31
C LYS A 153 3.35 -16.09 -9.34
N GLU A 154 3.34 -15.72 -10.62
CA GLU A 154 3.19 -16.69 -11.71
C GLU A 154 4.36 -17.69 -11.73
N GLY A 155 4.06 -18.97 -11.89
CA GLY A 155 5.06 -20.04 -12.02
C GLY A 155 5.80 -20.42 -10.72
N LYS A 156 5.28 -20.04 -9.55
CA LYS A 156 5.84 -20.41 -8.24
C LYS A 156 4.93 -21.39 -7.49
N ASP A 157 5.51 -22.17 -6.58
CA ASP A 157 4.76 -23.07 -5.71
C ASP A 157 3.96 -22.25 -4.69
N LEU A 158 2.63 -22.27 -4.81
CA LEU A 158 1.71 -21.50 -3.99
C LEU A 158 1.61 -21.99 -2.54
N LYS A 159 2.30 -23.09 -2.19
CA LYS A 159 2.47 -23.54 -0.79
C LYS A 159 3.61 -22.82 -0.06
N ASP A 160 4.50 -22.13 -0.77
CA ASP A 160 5.53 -21.27 -0.18
C ASP A 160 4.95 -19.85 0.02
N TYR A 161 5.06 -19.32 1.24
CA TYR A 161 4.63 -17.95 1.54
C TYR A 161 5.32 -16.92 0.64
N LYS A 162 6.58 -17.16 0.23
CA LYS A 162 7.35 -16.27 -0.66
C LYS A 162 6.75 -16.17 -2.06
N SER A 163 5.83 -17.06 -2.42
CA SER A 163 5.09 -17.03 -3.68
C SER A 163 4.01 -15.96 -3.70
N TYR A 164 3.70 -15.30 -2.59
CA TYR A 164 2.75 -14.20 -2.54
C TYR A 164 3.49 -12.86 -2.44
N ARG A 165 3.00 -11.84 -3.14
CA ARG A 165 3.46 -10.45 -3.05
C ARG A 165 2.40 -9.68 -2.27
N PRO A 166 2.70 -9.17 -1.07
CA PRO A 166 1.79 -8.23 -0.42
C PRO A 166 1.83 -6.88 -1.16
N ILE A 167 0.67 -6.37 -1.52
CA ILE A 167 0.49 -4.97 -1.91
C ILE A 167 -0.29 -4.30 -0.79
N CYS A 168 0.33 -3.30 -0.17
CA CYS A 168 -0.30 -2.49 0.87
C CYS A 168 -0.95 -1.25 0.21
N HIS A 169 -2.27 -1.16 0.28
CA HIS A 169 -2.99 0.06 -0.05
C HIS A 169 -3.13 0.89 1.23
N LEU A 170 -2.18 1.79 1.42
CA LEU A 170 -2.19 2.76 2.53
C LEU A 170 -3.24 3.85 2.31
N GLY A 171 -3.64 4.53 3.37
CA GLY A 171 -4.26 5.86 3.27
C GLY A 171 -3.47 6.77 2.32
N LYS A 172 -4.15 7.64 1.58
CA LYS A 172 -3.48 8.50 0.57
C LYS A 172 -2.98 9.82 1.13
N ASP A 173 -3.14 10.01 2.43
CA ASP A 173 -2.97 11.33 3.02
C ASP A 173 -1.55 11.87 2.84
N LEU A 174 -0.48 11.06 2.97
CA LEU A 174 0.89 11.57 2.90
C LEU A 174 1.97 10.53 2.52
N ARG A 175 1.71 9.63 1.56
CA ARG A 175 2.68 8.58 1.17
C ARG A 175 4.06 9.09 0.70
N GLN A 176 4.21 10.38 0.44
CA GLN A 176 5.44 10.99 -0.04
C GLN A 176 6.15 11.87 0.99
N ILE A 177 5.56 12.17 2.15
CA ILE A 177 6.20 13.02 3.17
C ILE A 177 7.06 12.21 4.15
N ASN A 178 6.77 10.91 4.30
CA ASN A 178 7.52 9.99 5.18
C ASN A 178 8.58 9.14 4.43
N CYS A 179 8.97 9.53 3.22
CA CYS A 179 9.98 8.80 2.43
C CYS A 179 11.02 9.76 1.86
N GLU A 180 11.72 10.45 2.75
CA GLU A 180 13.14 10.82 2.59
C GLU A 180 13.90 10.38 3.84
#